data_AF-A0A6C0DFT5-F1
#
_entry.id   AF-A0A6C0DFT5-F1
#
_cell.length_a   1.000
_cell.length_b   1.000
_cell.length_c   1.000
_cell.angle_alpha   90.00
_cell.angle_beta   90.00
_cell.angle_gamma   90.00
#
_symmetry.space_group_name_H-M   'P 1'
#
loop_
_entity.id
_entity.type
_entity.pdbx_description
1 polymer ?
#
loop_
_entity_poly.entity_id
_entity_poly.type
_entity_poly.pdbx_seq_one_letter_code
_entity_poly.pdbx_strand_id
1 'polypeptide(L)'
;MSKRTYHDIVQCFEKENCKLLTSEEEYKNINKSRGKYRYIASCGHEHIVFFHVFLSRKTGVICPNCVNIRNSIKKKEQLKHDKIQHLRQELSCIEYIIDLFKENFIIKKAFDGCKADIILKPINNDNDEWVGIQVKSCKKPTRDYGFHLDNKDYSNILILCICEENKKMWGIPYELVKGQIKLTIGLKKSKYNQYEITHENYLEKINNIYNTLNKSKYETIDTPICIYQQREKEYRLFRENKLDFIQFDNNNMEGLVYDFKIGNKKVQEKVGGLCTIRKGNFIFGIVKNRGLINKKRNFVQYDKGDNDIYWLNCDNKKLFYVIPEALLVEQGYICDKKTTKKTIKVNPDSEKSCVWLKPYLFDYENINKEALLEILQK
;
A
#
# COMPACT_ATOMS: atom_id res chain seq x y z
N MET A 1 43.70 -18.23 15.34
CA MET A 1 43.27 -19.03 14.16
C MET A 1 44.50 -19.28 13.31
N SER A 2 44.87 -20.54 13.06
CA SER A 2 46.02 -20.84 12.18
C SER A 2 45.80 -20.19 10.81
N LYS A 3 46.87 -19.66 10.21
CA LYS A 3 46.83 -19.10 8.86
C LYS A 3 46.54 -20.25 7.88
N ARG A 4 45.27 -20.44 7.51
CA ARG A 4 44.89 -21.38 6.45
C ARG A 4 45.58 -21.00 5.14
N THR A 5 46.01 -21.99 4.37
CA THR A 5 46.57 -21.78 3.03
C THR A 5 45.46 -21.53 2.02
N TYR A 6 45.78 -21.03 0.82
CA TYR A 6 44.78 -20.91 -0.25
C TYR A 6 44.18 -22.28 -0.61
N HIS A 7 45.02 -23.32 -0.63
CA HIS A 7 44.61 -24.69 -0.90
C HIS A 7 43.58 -25.20 0.11
N ASP A 8 43.80 -24.93 1.41
CA ASP A 8 42.84 -25.29 2.46
C ASP A 8 41.47 -24.61 2.24
N ILE A 9 41.47 -23.37 1.75
CA ILE A 9 40.25 -22.64 1.44
C ILE A 9 39.53 -23.31 0.27
N VAL A 10 40.24 -23.59 -0.84
CA VAL A 10 39.69 -24.25 -2.02
C VAL A 10 39.04 -25.59 -1.64
N GLN A 11 39.76 -26.44 -0.91
CA GLN A 11 39.24 -27.74 -0.46
C GLN A 11 37.98 -27.61 0.40
N CYS A 12 37.88 -26.57 1.25
CA CYS A 12 36.68 -26.34 2.04
C CYS A 12 35.45 -26.02 1.17
N PHE A 13 35.62 -25.30 0.06
CA PHE A 13 34.52 -25.05 -0.88
C PHE A 13 34.16 -26.30 -1.68
N GLU A 14 35.16 -27.01 -2.20
CA GLU A 14 34.96 -28.22 -3.01
C GLU A 14 34.27 -29.33 -2.22
N LYS A 15 34.59 -29.49 -0.93
CA LYS A 15 33.94 -30.46 -0.03
C LYS A 15 32.42 -30.28 0.07
N GLU A 16 31.93 -29.06 -0.14
CA GLU A 16 30.51 -28.72 -0.12
C GLU A 16 29.93 -28.63 -1.55
N ASN A 17 30.59 -29.24 -2.55
CA ASN A 17 30.27 -29.16 -3.97
C ASN A 17 30.17 -27.72 -4.51
N CYS A 18 31.01 -26.82 -3.97
CA CYS A 18 31.07 -25.42 -4.40
C CYS A 18 32.37 -25.14 -5.15
N LYS A 19 32.35 -24.15 -6.05
CA LYS A 19 33.54 -23.72 -6.81
C LYS A 19 34.02 -22.36 -6.32
N LEU A 20 35.24 -22.26 -5.83
CA LEU A 20 35.84 -20.96 -5.48
C LEU A 20 36.17 -20.17 -6.76
N LEU A 21 35.75 -18.90 -6.81
CA LEU A 21 36.05 -17.97 -7.90
C LEU A 21 37.10 -16.91 -7.52
N THR A 22 37.42 -16.81 -6.23
CA THR A 22 38.53 -15.97 -5.76
C THR A 22 39.85 -16.63 -6.15
N SER A 23 40.69 -15.93 -6.91
CA SER A 23 41.99 -16.44 -7.33
C SER A 23 43.01 -16.47 -6.18
N GLU A 24 44.13 -17.15 -6.38
CA GLU A 24 45.21 -17.17 -5.39
C GLU A 24 45.84 -15.77 -5.20
N GLU A 25 45.94 -14.98 -6.27
CA GLU A 25 46.41 -13.59 -6.22
C GLU A 25 45.46 -12.70 -5.42
N GLU A 26 44.15 -12.82 -5.67
CA GLU A 26 43.13 -12.12 -4.86
C GLU A 26 43.20 -12.55 -3.39
N TYR A 27 43.41 -13.84 -3.12
CA TYR A 27 43.58 -14.36 -1.75
C TYR A 27 44.77 -13.74 -1.02
N LYS A 28 45.92 -13.57 -1.69
CA LYS A 28 47.12 -12.95 -1.10
C LYS A 28 46.86 -11.50 -0.67
N ASN A 29 45.99 -10.79 -1.39
CA ASN A 29 45.64 -9.40 -1.13
C ASN A 29 44.47 -9.21 -0.14
N ILE A 30 43.79 -10.29 0.25
CA ILE A 30 42.64 -10.23 1.16
C ILE A 30 43.09 -10.19 2.62
N ASN A 31 42.51 -9.26 3.39
CA ASN A 31 42.63 -9.29 4.86
C ASN A 31 41.93 -10.55 5.41
N LYS A 32 42.71 -11.55 5.83
CA LYS A 32 42.23 -12.87 6.27
C LYS A 32 41.19 -12.85 7.39
N SER A 33 41.15 -11.79 8.21
CA SER A 33 40.17 -11.64 9.30
C SER A 33 38.79 -11.14 8.84
N ARG A 34 38.75 -10.40 7.72
CA ARG A 34 37.54 -9.74 7.17
C ARG A 34 37.37 -10.02 5.67
N GLY A 35 38.03 -11.07 5.20
CA GLY A 35 38.08 -11.42 3.80
C GLY A 35 36.77 -11.99 3.30
N LYS A 36 36.35 -11.50 2.13
CA LYS A 36 35.20 -12.02 1.40
C LYS A 36 35.69 -12.81 0.19
N TYR A 37 35.07 -13.96 -0.03
CA TYR A 37 35.42 -14.90 -1.08
C TYR A 37 34.26 -15.00 -2.05
N ARG A 38 34.54 -14.90 -3.35
CA ARG A 38 33.59 -15.17 -4.43
C ARG A 38 33.55 -16.67 -4.69
N TYR A 39 32.37 -17.24 -4.84
CA TYR A 39 32.19 -18.67 -5.11
C TYR A 39 30.88 -18.95 -5.84
N ILE A 40 30.82 -20.09 -6.53
CA ILE A 40 29.58 -20.69 -7.03
C ILE A 40 29.12 -21.73 -6.02
N ALA A 41 27.92 -21.56 -5.48
CA ALA A 41 27.31 -22.53 -4.57
C ALA A 41 26.92 -23.83 -5.29
N SER A 42 26.69 -24.91 -4.54
CA SER A 42 26.28 -26.22 -5.08
C SER A 42 25.03 -26.17 -5.98
N CYS A 43 24.15 -25.20 -5.76
CA CYS A 43 22.98 -24.92 -6.58
C CYS A 43 23.24 -24.08 -7.86
N GLY A 44 24.49 -23.72 -8.15
CA GLY A 44 24.89 -22.95 -9.34
C GLY A 44 24.85 -21.42 -9.20
N HIS A 45 24.39 -20.88 -8.07
CA HIS A 45 24.36 -19.42 -7.86
C HIS A 45 25.71 -18.85 -7.40
N GLU A 46 26.11 -17.72 -7.98
CA GLU A 46 27.30 -16.98 -7.58
C GLU A 46 27.05 -16.09 -6.35
N HIS A 47 27.98 -16.12 -5.40
CA HIS A 47 27.89 -15.39 -4.14
C HIS A 47 29.23 -14.90 -3.63
N ILE A 48 29.15 -13.93 -2.70
CA ILE A 48 30.28 -13.40 -1.94
C ILE A 48 30.04 -13.68 -0.46
N VAL A 49 31.01 -14.31 0.24
CA VAL A 49 30.83 -14.71 1.64
C VAL A 49 32.10 -14.55 2.48
N PHE A 50 31.96 -14.25 3.77
CA PHE A 50 33.07 -14.39 4.71
C PHE A 50 33.32 -15.87 4.99
N PHE A 51 34.58 -16.29 5.02
CA PHE A 51 34.91 -17.70 5.15
C PHE A 51 34.33 -18.37 6.42
N HIS A 52 34.34 -17.68 7.57
CA HIS A 52 33.72 -18.22 8.79
C HIS A 52 32.18 -18.37 8.66
N VAL A 53 31.52 -17.53 7.86
CA VAL A 53 30.07 -17.63 7.59
C VAL A 53 29.79 -18.82 6.67
N PHE A 54 30.65 -19.05 5.67
CA PHE A 54 30.56 -20.21 4.79
C PHE A 54 30.58 -21.51 5.60
N LEU A 55 31.55 -21.66 6.50
CA LEU A 55 31.69 -22.85 7.34
C LEU A 55 30.54 -22.99 8.34
N SER A 56 30.21 -21.93 9.08
CA SER A 56 29.24 -22.01 10.18
C SER A 56 27.80 -22.14 9.70
N ARG A 57 27.42 -21.45 8.62
CA ARG A 57 26.05 -21.44 8.09
C ARG A 57 25.85 -22.35 6.89
N LYS A 58 26.91 -23.05 6.45
CA LYS A 58 26.92 -23.93 5.28
C LYS A 58 26.33 -23.26 4.04
N THR A 59 26.70 -22.00 3.79
CA THR A 59 26.09 -21.20 2.69
C THR A 59 26.41 -21.75 1.29
N GLY A 60 27.35 -22.71 1.20
CA GLY A 60 27.62 -23.50 -0.01
C GLY A 60 26.50 -24.47 -0.39
N VAL A 61 25.90 -25.11 0.60
CA VAL A 61 24.78 -26.06 0.45
C VAL A 61 23.45 -25.32 0.59
N ILE A 62 23.36 -24.44 1.57
CA ILE A 62 22.19 -23.62 1.86
C ILE A 62 22.43 -22.22 1.28
N CYS A 63 22.34 -22.14 -0.05
CA CYS A 63 22.58 -20.91 -0.79
C CYS A 63 21.57 -19.80 -0.39
N PRO A 64 22.04 -18.55 -0.13
CA PRO A 64 21.17 -17.42 0.21
C PRO A 64 20.04 -17.16 -0.79
N ASN A 65 20.30 -17.27 -2.10
CA ASN A 65 19.26 -17.10 -3.12
C ASN A 65 18.18 -18.17 -3.01
N CYS A 66 18.57 -19.45 -2.89
CA CYS A 66 17.62 -20.54 -2.72
C CYS A 66 16.79 -20.41 -1.43
N VAL A 67 17.42 -19.98 -0.33
CA VAL A 67 16.72 -19.69 0.92
C VAL A 67 15.72 -18.55 0.75
N ASN A 68 16.13 -17.46 0.10
CA ASN A 68 15.24 -16.32 -0.16
C ASN A 68 14.04 -16.73 -1.02
N ILE A 69 14.24 -17.56 -2.05
CA ILE A 69 13.17 -18.11 -2.87
C ILE A 69 12.22 -18.96 -2.01
N ARG A 70 12.74 -19.93 -1.23
CA ARG A 70 11.93 -20.77 -0.34
C ARG A 70 11.14 -19.95 0.67
N ASN A 71 11.78 -18.97 1.31
CA ASN A 71 11.13 -18.07 2.28
C ASN A 71 10.05 -17.22 1.62
N SER A 72 10.29 -16.74 0.39
CA SER A 72 9.30 -16.00 -0.40
C SER A 72 8.08 -16.87 -0.73
N ILE A 73 8.29 -18.15 -1.10
CA ILE A 73 7.21 -19.11 -1.34
C ILE A 73 6.40 -19.35 -0.07
N LYS A 74 7.06 -19.69 1.05
CA LYS A 74 6.39 -19.89 2.35
C LYS A 74 5.59 -18.66 2.78
N LYS A 75 6.15 -17.45 2.62
CA LYS A 75 5.46 -16.20 2.95
C LYS A 75 4.23 -15.98 2.06
N LYS A 76 4.32 -16.30 0.76
CA LYS A 76 3.16 -16.24 -0.16
C LYS A 76 2.07 -17.24 0.22
N GLU A 77 2.42 -18.42 0.70
CA GLU A 77 1.46 -19.43 1.18
C GLU A 77 0.76 -18.97 2.46
N GLN A 78 1.51 -18.41 3.42
CA GLN A 78 0.94 -17.84 4.66
C GLN A 78 -0.03 -16.69 4.36
N LEU A 79 0.32 -15.79 3.43
CA LEU A 79 -0.51 -14.66 3.02
C LEU A 79 -1.68 -15.05 2.11
N LYS A 80 -1.77 -16.31 1.67
CA LYS A 80 -2.84 -16.77 0.78
C LYS A 80 -4.22 -16.66 1.44
N HIS A 81 -4.27 -16.79 2.77
CA HIS A 81 -5.50 -16.80 3.57
C HIS A 81 -5.88 -15.43 4.18
N ASP A 82 -4.96 -14.47 4.31
CA ASP A 82 -5.27 -13.12 4.80
C ASP A 82 -4.42 -12.04 4.10
N LYS A 83 -4.85 -11.65 2.89
CA LYS A 83 -4.14 -10.66 2.06
C LYS A 83 -4.21 -9.24 2.64
N ILE A 84 -5.17 -8.98 3.52
CA ILE A 84 -5.42 -7.64 4.09
C ILE A 84 -4.85 -7.50 5.50
N GLN A 85 -4.16 -8.52 6.02
CA GLN A 85 -3.51 -8.48 7.33
C GLN A 85 -2.61 -7.25 7.53
N HIS A 86 -1.79 -6.92 6.52
CA HIS A 86 -0.92 -5.75 6.59
C HIS A 86 -1.69 -4.43 6.66
N LEU A 87 -2.80 -4.32 5.93
CA LEU A 87 -3.66 -3.13 5.92
C LEU A 87 -4.38 -2.97 7.26
N ARG A 88 -4.86 -4.08 7.86
CA ARG A 88 -5.44 -4.08 9.21
C ARG A 88 -4.43 -3.67 10.27
N GLN A 89 -3.21 -4.19 10.18
CA GLN A 89 -2.12 -3.82 11.07
C GLN A 89 -1.80 -2.32 10.99
N GLU A 90 -1.72 -1.78 9.77
CA GLU A 90 -1.47 -0.37 9.52
C GLU A 90 -2.58 0.51 10.10
N LEU A 91 -3.84 0.17 9.83
CA LEU A 91 -5.01 0.86 10.37
C LEU A 91 -5.02 0.83 11.90
N SER A 92 -4.79 -0.33 12.52
CA SER A 92 -4.72 -0.47 13.98
C SER A 92 -3.63 0.41 14.61
N CYS A 93 -2.49 0.57 13.92
CA CYS A 93 -1.42 1.46 14.36
C CYS A 93 -1.82 2.93 14.20
N ILE A 94 -2.47 3.30 13.09
CA ILE A 94 -2.98 4.66 12.86
C ILE A 94 -4.01 5.05 13.92
N GLU A 95 -4.97 4.16 14.20
CA GLU A 95 -6.01 4.38 15.22
C GLU A 95 -5.39 4.60 16.61
N TYR A 96 -4.39 3.80 16.97
CA TYR A 96 -3.64 3.99 18.22
C TYR A 96 -2.94 5.36 18.29
N ILE A 97 -2.32 5.80 17.19
CA ILE A 97 -1.64 7.11 17.13
C ILE A 97 -2.66 8.24 17.26
N ILE A 98 -3.80 8.15 16.57
CA ILE A 98 -4.89 9.13 16.66
C ILE A 98 -5.38 9.20 18.11
N ASP A 99 -5.65 8.06 18.74
CA ASP A 99 -6.14 7.99 20.11
C ASP A 99 -5.16 8.62 21.11
N LEU A 100 -3.86 8.38 20.92
CA LEU A 100 -2.81 8.94 21.78
C LEU A 100 -2.70 10.47 21.65
N PHE A 101 -2.91 11.03 20.46
CA PHE A 101 -2.64 12.45 20.17
C PHE A 101 -3.90 13.32 20.17
N LYS A 102 -5.10 12.75 20.14
CA LYS A 102 -6.37 13.47 19.94
C LYS A 102 -6.67 14.59 20.95
N GLU A 103 -6.15 14.50 22.17
CA GLU A 103 -6.41 15.51 23.22
C GLU A 103 -5.68 16.84 22.96
N ASN A 104 -4.65 16.83 22.11
CA ASN A 104 -3.82 18.01 21.83
C ASN A 104 -3.77 18.39 20.35
N PHE A 105 -4.19 17.48 19.47
CA PHE A 105 -4.06 17.64 18.03
C PHE A 105 -5.36 17.28 17.29
N ILE A 106 -5.68 18.07 16.26
CA ILE A 106 -6.65 17.70 15.24
C ILE A 106 -5.94 16.80 14.24
N ILE A 107 -6.45 15.58 14.08
CA ILE A 107 -5.86 14.56 13.20
C ILE A 107 -6.92 14.05 12.24
N LYS A 108 -6.57 14.01 10.96
CA LYS A 108 -7.41 13.47 9.89
C LYS A 108 -6.65 12.39 9.15
N LYS A 109 -7.30 11.28 8.82
CA LYS A 109 -6.74 10.31 7.88
C LYS A 109 -6.68 10.98 6.50
N ALA A 110 -5.56 10.87 5.81
CA ALA A 110 -5.45 11.33 4.43
C ALA A 110 -6.21 10.40 3.48
N PHE A 111 -6.59 10.91 2.32
CA PHE A 111 -7.15 10.11 1.25
C PHE A 111 -6.15 9.07 0.73
N ASP A 112 -6.65 7.89 0.36
CA ASP A 112 -5.83 6.79 -0.12
C ASP A 112 -4.97 7.20 -1.34
N GLY A 113 -3.68 6.93 -1.30
CA GLY A 113 -2.72 7.31 -2.35
C GLY A 113 -2.09 8.71 -2.19
N CYS A 114 -2.37 9.41 -1.10
CA CYS A 114 -1.58 10.56 -0.65
C CYS A 114 -0.14 10.18 -0.27
N LYS A 115 0.71 11.19 -0.10
CA LYS A 115 2.07 11.00 0.44
C LYS A 115 2.10 10.73 1.96
N ALA A 116 1.01 11.03 2.65
CA ALA A 116 0.84 10.87 4.08
C ALA A 116 -0.34 9.92 4.33
N ASP A 117 -0.34 9.25 5.49
CA ASP A 117 -1.46 8.42 5.93
C ASP A 117 -2.38 9.22 6.88
N ILE A 118 -1.79 10.14 7.66
CA ILE A 118 -2.52 11.08 8.53
C ILE A 118 -1.97 12.50 8.40
N ILE A 119 -2.83 13.48 8.69
CA ILE A 119 -2.57 14.92 8.60
C ILE A 119 -2.91 15.54 9.96
N LEU A 120 -1.98 16.32 10.52
CA LEU A 120 -2.03 16.78 11.90
C LEU A 120 -1.82 18.30 12.01
N LYS A 121 -2.56 18.93 12.93
CA LYS A 121 -2.26 20.26 13.47
C LYS A 121 -2.66 20.36 14.96
N PRO A 122 -2.06 21.28 15.76
CA PRO A 122 -2.51 21.54 17.13
C PRO A 122 -3.97 22.02 17.18
N ILE A 123 -4.72 21.65 18.23
CA ILE A 123 -6.13 22.06 18.40
C ILE A 123 -6.27 23.58 18.42
N ASN A 124 -5.34 24.28 19.06
CA ASN A 124 -5.38 25.74 19.21
C ASN A 124 -4.82 26.50 17.98
N ASN A 125 -4.58 25.83 16.85
CA ASN A 125 -4.17 26.50 15.62
C ASN A 125 -5.34 26.62 14.64
N ASP A 126 -5.87 27.84 14.48
CA ASP A 126 -6.95 28.15 13.55
C ASP A 126 -6.48 28.26 12.09
N ASN A 127 -5.18 28.42 11.86
CA ASN A 127 -4.63 28.51 10.50
C ASN A 127 -4.74 27.18 9.75
N ASP A 128 -4.77 27.25 8.41
CA ASP A 128 -4.67 26.10 7.51
C ASP A 128 -3.20 25.66 7.36
N GLU A 129 -2.57 25.34 8.49
CA GLU A 129 -1.16 24.97 8.61
C GLU A 129 -1.05 23.55 9.17
N TRP A 130 -0.80 22.60 8.28
CA TRP A 130 -0.81 21.18 8.60
C TRP A 130 0.54 20.53 8.31
N VAL A 131 0.79 19.43 9.01
CA VAL A 131 1.92 18.53 8.77
C VAL A 131 1.39 17.16 8.37
N GLY A 132 1.93 16.62 7.29
CA GLY A 132 1.67 15.25 6.86
C GLY A 132 2.55 14.26 7.62
N ILE A 133 1.99 13.11 7.95
CA ILE A 133 2.68 12.02 8.61
C ILE A 133 2.46 10.74 7.80
N GLN A 134 3.55 10.09 7.38
CA GLN A 134 3.53 8.74 6.84
C GLN A 134 3.84 7.77 7.98
N VAL A 135 2.89 6.90 8.30
CA VAL A 135 3.03 5.82 9.27
C VAL A 135 3.73 4.64 8.61
N LYS A 136 4.69 4.04 9.34
CA LYS A 136 5.32 2.77 8.97
C LYS A 136 5.24 1.81 10.13
N SER A 137 4.55 0.70 9.94
CA SER A 137 4.31 -0.29 10.98
C SER A 137 5.23 -1.51 10.85
N CYS A 138 5.52 -2.15 11.98
CA CYS A 138 6.10 -3.49 12.03
C CYS A 138 5.42 -4.30 13.14
N LYS A 139 5.33 -5.63 13.00
CA LYS A 139 4.56 -6.47 13.93
C LYS A 139 5.33 -6.75 15.22
N LYS A 140 6.36 -7.59 15.08
CA LYS A 140 7.22 -8.05 16.15
C LYS A 140 8.69 -7.89 15.74
N PRO A 141 9.53 -7.24 16.55
CA PRO A 141 10.96 -7.24 16.30
C PRO A 141 11.55 -8.61 16.66
N THR A 142 12.45 -9.12 15.82
CA THR A 142 13.25 -10.33 16.16
C THR A 142 14.62 -9.93 16.68
N ARG A 143 15.29 -9.02 15.98
CA ARG A 143 16.59 -8.45 16.36
C ARG A 143 16.58 -6.92 16.36
N ASP A 144 15.76 -6.35 15.50
CA ASP A 144 15.58 -4.93 15.27
C ASP A 144 14.13 -4.65 14.84
N TYR A 145 13.73 -3.39 14.91
CA TYR A 145 12.52 -2.89 14.28
C TYR A 145 12.86 -2.47 12.85
N GLY A 146 12.19 -3.07 11.87
CA GLY A 146 12.44 -2.82 10.46
C GLY A 146 11.25 -2.16 9.78
N PHE A 147 11.48 -1.03 9.11
CA PHE A 147 10.47 -0.25 8.40
C PHE A 147 10.91 0.02 6.97
N HIS A 148 10.00 -0.14 5.99
CA HIS A 148 10.29 0.08 4.58
C HIS A 148 9.77 1.44 4.10
N LEU A 149 10.60 2.17 3.35
CA LEU A 149 10.26 3.46 2.73
C LEU A 149 10.06 3.36 1.21
N ASP A 150 10.48 2.24 0.60
CA ASP A 150 10.21 1.85 -0.79
C ASP A 150 10.67 2.84 -1.88
N ASN A 151 11.78 3.56 -1.65
CA ASN A 151 12.33 4.56 -2.58
C ASN A 151 11.30 5.61 -3.05
N LYS A 152 10.33 5.91 -2.19
CA LYS A 152 9.33 6.95 -2.39
C LYS A 152 9.84 8.28 -1.86
N ASP A 153 9.33 9.37 -2.45
CA ASP A 153 9.60 10.72 -1.99
C ASP A 153 8.54 11.19 -0.96
N TYR A 154 8.98 11.33 0.28
CA TYR A 154 8.18 11.90 1.39
C TYR A 154 8.73 13.28 1.81
N SER A 155 9.25 14.07 0.87
CA SER A 155 9.77 15.41 1.16
C SER A 155 8.73 16.23 1.95
N ASN A 156 9.20 16.93 3.00
CA ASN A 156 8.39 17.70 3.95
C ASN A 156 7.36 16.90 4.78
N ILE A 157 7.51 15.58 4.95
CA ILE A 157 6.63 14.73 5.77
C ILE A 157 7.38 14.13 6.95
N LEU A 158 6.67 13.89 8.05
CA LEU A 158 7.16 13.09 9.17
C LEU A 158 7.02 11.59 8.88
N ILE A 159 8.09 10.82 9.06
CA ILE A 159 8.00 9.36 9.08
C ILE A 159 7.78 8.91 10.52
N LEU A 160 6.58 8.38 10.82
CA LEU A 160 6.24 7.85 12.13
C LEU A 160 6.30 6.32 12.11
N CYS A 161 7.38 5.78 12.66
CA CYS A 161 7.59 4.35 12.75
C CYS A 161 6.94 3.81 14.03
N ILE A 162 6.19 2.70 13.96
CA ILE A 162 5.53 2.10 15.13
C ILE A 162 5.60 0.57 15.12
N CYS A 163 5.89 -0.03 16.27
CA CYS A 163 5.74 -1.46 16.48
C CYS A 163 4.36 -1.80 17.03
N GLU A 164 3.61 -2.67 16.35
CA GLU A 164 2.25 -3.05 16.73
C GLU A 164 2.20 -3.77 18.09
N GLU A 165 3.13 -4.69 18.36
CA GLU A 165 3.08 -5.55 19.55
C GLU A 165 3.42 -4.81 20.85
N ASN A 166 4.39 -3.90 20.82
CA ASN A 166 4.86 -3.20 22.03
C ASN A 166 4.67 -1.68 21.99
N LYS A 167 4.03 -1.16 20.94
CA LYS A 167 3.68 0.25 20.76
C LYS A 167 4.85 1.24 20.85
N LYS A 168 6.10 0.78 20.71
CA LYS A 168 7.26 1.69 20.58
C LYS A 168 7.19 2.47 19.28
N MET A 169 7.46 3.78 19.35
CA MET A 169 7.33 4.69 18.22
C MET A 169 8.56 5.58 18.05
N TRP A 170 8.80 6.02 16.80
CA TRP A 170 9.83 7.00 16.47
C TRP A 170 9.33 7.97 15.40
N GLY A 171 9.39 9.27 15.69
CA GLY A 171 9.01 10.34 14.75
C GLY A 171 10.26 10.95 14.12
N ILE A 172 10.54 10.60 12.86
CA ILE A 172 11.77 10.99 12.16
C ILE A 172 11.40 11.85 10.95
N PRO A 173 11.83 13.14 10.90
CA PRO A 173 11.68 13.96 9.70
C PRO A 173 12.26 13.26 8.46
N TYR A 174 11.52 13.20 7.36
CA TYR A 174 11.95 12.45 6.18
C TYR A 174 13.30 12.90 5.62
N GLU A 175 13.62 14.20 5.68
CA GLU A 175 14.89 14.72 5.17
C GLU A 175 16.12 14.06 5.82
N LEU A 176 16.01 13.58 7.07
CA LEU A 176 17.08 12.86 7.77
C LEU A 176 17.28 11.42 7.31
N VAL A 177 16.29 10.88 6.58
CA VAL A 177 16.26 9.51 6.08
C VAL A 177 16.09 9.45 4.56
N LYS A 178 16.22 10.59 3.87
CA LYS A 178 16.09 10.71 2.42
C LYS A 178 17.05 9.75 1.70
N GLY A 179 16.54 9.07 0.68
CA GLY A 179 17.28 8.08 -0.10
C GLY A 179 17.46 6.71 0.59
N GLN A 180 16.97 6.53 1.81
CA GLN A 180 16.98 5.22 2.46
C GLN A 180 15.77 4.39 2.02
N ILE A 181 16.01 3.12 1.65
CA ILE A 181 14.94 2.19 1.28
C ILE A 181 14.32 1.52 2.52
N LYS A 182 15.13 1.39 3.60
CA LYS A 182 14.74 0.72 4.84
C LYS A 182 15.36 1.42 6.04
N LEU A 183 14.56 1.59 7.08
CA LEU A 183 14.99 1.97 8.43
C LEU A 183 15.08 0.73 9.31
N THR A 184 16.15 0.67 10.10
CA THR A 184 16.38 -0.40 11.06
C THR A 184 16.74 0.22 12.40
N ILE A 185 15.93 -0.02 13.42
CA ILE A 185 16.11 0.52 14.77
C ILE A 185 16.48 -0.62 15.71
N GLY A 186 17.69 -0.57 16.28
CA GLY A 186 18.19 -1.61 17.18
C GLY A 186 17.45 -1.62 18.53
N LEU A 187 17.22 -2.81 19.08
CA LEU A 187 16.48 -3.01 20.34
C LEU A 187 17.10 -2.31 21.56
N LYS A 188 18.44 -2.26 21.63
CA LYS A 188 19.19 -1.71 22.78
C LYS A 188 19.81 -0.34 22.49
N LYS A 189 20.38 -0.17 21.31
CA LYS A 189 21.08 1.05 20.90
C LYS A 189 20.78 1.33 19.43
N SER A 190 20.36 2.55 19.15
CA SER A 190 20.16 3.05 17.78
C SER A 190 20.41 4.55 17.73
N LYS A 191 20.91 5.04 16.59
CA LYS A 191 21.00 6.48 16.33
C LYS A 191 19.64 7.17 16.28
N TYR A 192 18.57 6.38 16.13
CA TYR A 192 17.20 6.88 16.08
C TYR A 192 16.54 7.00 17.45
N ASN A 193 17.18 6.56 18.55
CA ASN A 193 16.59 6.63 19.89
C ASN A 193 16.27 8.07 20.33
N GLN A 194 16.99 9.08 19.83
CA GLN A 194 16.68 10.48 20.08
C GLN A 194 15.30 10.93 19.54
N TYR A 195 14.75 10.17 18.58
CA TYR A 195 13.44 10.39 17.96
C TYR A 195 12.35 9.49 18.57
N GLU A 196 12.66 8.74 19.64
CA GLU A 196 11.67 7.88 20.31
C GLU A 196 10.54 8.73 20.91
N ILE A 197 9.32 8.31 20.63
CA ILE A 197 8.08 8.91 21.13
C ILE A 197 7.45 7.93 22.11
N THR A 198 7.16 8.42 23.31
CA THR A 198 6.51 7.70 24.40
C THR A 198 5.27 8.46 24.86
N HIS A 199 4.45 7.84 25.72
CA HIS A 199 3.28 8.48 26.32
C HIS A 199 3.66 9.74 27.12
N GLU A 200 4.85 9.76 27.73
CA GLU A 200 5.30 10.85 28.58
C GLU A 200 5.86 12.04 27.79
N ASN A 201 6.35 11.82 26.56
CA ASN A 201 7.08 12.84 25.80
C ASN A 201 6.45 13.21 24.45
N TYR A 202 5.34 12.56 24.04
CA TYR A 202 4.79 12.77 22.69
C TYR A 202 4.42 14.22 22.43
N LEU A 203 3.86 14.92 23.42
CA LEU A 203 3.41 16.29 23.24
C LEU A 203 4.59 17.21 22.88
N GLU A 204 5.68 17.11 23.63
CA GLU A 204 6.92 17.87 23.37
C GLU A 204 7.49 17.52 21.99
N LYS A 205 7.64 16.21 21.71
CA LYS A 205 8.26 15.73 20.47
C LYS A 205 7.45 16.14 19.23
N ILE A 206 6.13 15.94 19.25
CA ILE A 206 5.25 16.26 18.13
C ILE A 206 5.14 17.78 17.94
N ASN A 207 5.07 18.57 19.01
CA ASN A 207 5.08 20.04 18.88
C ASN A 207 6.40 20.55 18.28
N ASN A 208 7.54 20.01 18.73
CA ASN A 208 8.84 20.36 18.15
C ASN A 208 8.89 20.01 16.64
N ILE A 209 8.43 18.82 16.27
CA ILE A 209 8.32 18.41 14.86
C ILE A 209 7.40 19.36 14.08
N TYR A 210 6.23 19.69 14.61
CA TYR A 210 5.28 20.60 13.98
C TYR A 210 5.88 21.99 13.75
N ASN A 211 6.63 22.51 14.73
CA ASN A 211 7.26 23.82 14.63
C ASN A 211 8.42 23.85 13.64
N THR A 212 9.15 22.75 13.49
CA THR A 212 10.34 22.67 12.63
C THR A 212 10.06 22.23 11.20
N LEU A 213 9.02 21.44 10.94
CA LEU A 213 8.64 21.04 9.59
C LEU A 213 7.96 22.19 8.83
N ASN A 214 8.10 22.14 7.50
CA ASN A 214 7.35 23.00 6.59
C ASN A 214 5.86 22.63 6.69
N LYS A 215 5.02 23.63 6.97
CA LYS A 215 3.57 23.46 7.01
C LYS A 215 3.01 23.58 5.60
N SER A 216 1.88 22.96 5.35
CA SER A 216 1.14 23.06 4.09
C SER A 216 -0.35 23.13 4.36
N LYS A 217 -1.11 23.61 3.38
CA LYS A 217 -2.57 23.57 3.41
C LYS A 217 -3.07 22.13 3.47
N TYR A 218 -4.19 21.90 4.15
CA TYR A 218 -4.78 20.56 4.26
C TYR A 218 -4.93 19.90 2.88
N GLU A 219 -5.55 20.62 1.93
CA GLU A 219 -5.88 20.08 0.61
C GLU A 219 -4.64 19.63 -0.17
N THR A 220 -3.50 20.32 0.01
CA THR A 220 -2.24 19.95 -0.64
C THR A 220 -1.71 18.60 -0.15
N ILE A 221 -1.82 18.33 1.17
CA ILE A 221 -1.36 17.07 1.77
C ILE A 221 -2.36 15.94 1.49
N ASP A 222 -3.65 16.29 1.47
CA ASP A 222 -4.76 15.38 1.19
C ASP A 222 -5.00 15.15 -0.32
N THR A 223 -4.07 15.56 -1.19
CA THR A 223 -4.13 15.30 -2.63
C THR A 223 -3.36 14.02 -2.98
N PRO A 224 -4.02 13.00 -3.57
CA PRO A 224 -3.35 11.78 -4.02
C PRO A 224 -2.27 12.07 -5.05
N ILE A 225 -1.21 11.26 -5.07
CA ILE A 225 -0.11 11.44 -6.04
C ILE A 225 -0.58 11.08 -7.47
N CYS A 226 -1.45 10.07 -7.59
CA CYS A 226 -1.91 9.57 -8.89
C CYS A 226 -3.13 10.34 -9.38
N ILE A 227 -3.09 10.82 -10.63
CA ILE A 227 -4.20 11.56 -11.27
C ILE A 227 -5.53 10.78 -11.25
N TYR A 228 -5.50 9.45 -11.36
CA TYR A 228 -6.71 8.63 -11.31
C TYR A 228 -7.36 8.65 -9.91
N GLN A 229 -6.55 8.62 -8.85
CA GLN A 229 -7.04 8.70 -7.47
C GLN A 229 -7.47 10.13 -7.11
N GLN A 230 -6.82 11.17 -7.66
CA GLN A 230 -7.31 12.54 -7.56
C GLN A 230 -8.72 12.67 -8.16
N ARG A 231 -8.94 12.08 -9.34
CA ARG A 231 -10.25 12.04 -9.98
C ARG A 231 -11.28 11.25 -9.15
N GLU A 232 -10.90 10.13 -8.54
CA GLU A 232 -11.77 9.38 -7.62
C GLU A 232 -12.16 10.24 -6.40
N LYS A 233 -11.21 10.95 -5.78
CA LYS A 233 -11.48 11.88 -4.67
C LYS A 233 -12.46 12.98 -5.09
N GLU A 234 -12.23 13.59 -6.26
CA GLU A 234 -13.09 14.64 -6.80
C GLU A 234 -14.52 14.16 -7.01
N TYR A 235 -14.70 12.96 -7.58
CA TYR A 235 -16.02 12.37 -7.80
C TYR A 235 -16.73 11.98 -6.51
N ARG A 236 -16.00 11.49 -5.52
CA ARG A 236 -16.55 11.22 -4.18
C ARG A 236 -17.12 12.50 -3.56
N LEU A 237 -16.34 13.58 -3.52
CA LEU A 237 -16.77 14.88 -2.98
C LEU A 237 -17.98 15.43 -3.76
N PHE A 238 -17.95 15.33 -5.09
CA PHE A 238 -19.06 15.75 -5.94
C PHE A 238 -20.35 14.97 -5.66
N ARG A 239 -20.27 13.64 -5.57
CA ARG A 239 -21.41 12.77 -5.26
C ARG A 239 -21.99 13.08 -3.89
N GLU A 240 -21.15 13.14 -2.85
CA GLU A 240 -21.59 13.41 -1.48
C GLU A 240 -22.25 14.79 -1.36
N ASN A 241 -21.77 15.78 -2.11
CA ASN A 241 -22.39 17.11 -2.14
C ASN A 241 -23.74 17.13 -2.87
N LYS A 242 -23.85 16.45 -4.02
CA LYS A 242 -25.09 16.44 -4.83
C LYS A 242 -26.18 15.55 -4.25
N LEU A 243 -25.79 14.53 -3.48
CA LEU A 243 -26.67 13.51 -2.93
C LEU A 243 -26.69 13.56 -1.41
N ASP A 244 -26.85 14.77 -0.86
CA ASP A 244 -26.88 15.05 0.59
C ASP A 244 -27.98 14.29 1.37
N PHE A 245 -29.02 13.82 0.67
CA PHE A 245 -30.09 12.98 1.22
C PHE A 245 -29.70 11.50 1.39
N ILE A 246 -28.48 11.10 1.00
CA ILE A 246 -27.94 9.74 1.19
C ILE A 246 -26.78 9.82 2.18
N GLN A 247 -26.82 8.99 3.21
CA GLN A 247 -25.68 8.78 4.10
C GLN A 247 -24.68 7.81 3.45
N PHE A 248 -23.46 8.31 3.19
CA PHE A 248 -22.36 7.52 2.65
C PHE A 248 -21.37 7.15 3.75
N ASP A 249 -21.27 5.87 4.06
CA ASP A 249 -20.32 5.35 5.04
C ASP A 249 -19.03 4.94 4.34
N ASN A 250 -18.09 5.88 4.25
CA ASN A 250 -16.79 5.67 3.62
C ASN A 250 -15.86 4.83 4.51
N ASN A 251 -15.09 3.92 3.91
CA ASN A 251 -14.17 3.09 4.69
C ASN A 251 -12.86 3.82 5.01
N ASN A 252 -12.37 3.63 6.24
CA ASN A 252 -11.02 4.05 6.61
C ASN A 252 -9.95 3.03 6.23
N MET A 253 -10.34 1.80 5.86
CA MET A 253 -9.40 0.74 5.49
C MET A 253 -9.16 0.72 3.98
N GLU A 254 -7.90 0.84 3.58
CA GLU A 254 -7.52 0.72 2.18
C GLU A 254 -7.68 -0.72 1.67
N GLY A 255 -7.76 -0.89 0.35
CA GLY A 255 -7.63 -2.19 -0.30
C GLY A 255 -8.82 -3.15 -0.12
N LEU A 256 -9.95 -2.65 0.39
CA LEU A 256 -11.23 -3.33 0.34
C LEU A 256 -11.70 -3.49 -1.11
N VAL A 257 -12.59 -4.45 -1.35
CA VAL A 257 -13.16 -4.76 -2.68
C VAL A 257 -14.34 -3.84 -3.03
N TYR A 258 -14.75 -3.00 -2.07
CA TYR A 258 -15.80 -1.99 -2.16
C TYR A 258 -15.23 -0.68 -1.62
N ASP A 259 -15.75 0.46 -2.08
CA ASP A 259 -15.21 1.77 -1.71
C ASP A 259 -15.95 2.36 -0.49
N PHE A 260 -17.27 2.20 -0.43
CA PHE A 260 -18.11 2.71 0.66
C PHE A 260 -19.37 1.86 0.87
N LYS A 261 -20.16 2.18 1.88
CA LYS A 261 -21.48 1.58 2.12
C LYS A 261 -22.59 2.61 2.11
N ILE A 262 -23.79 2.12 1.79
CA ILE A 262 -25.05 2.81 2.05
C ILE A 262 -25.87 1.85 2.91
N GLY A 263 -26.05 2.18 4.19
CA GLY A 263 -26.60 1.23 5.16
C GLY A 263 -25.74 -0.04 5.25
N ASN A 264 -26.34 -1.21 5.01
CA ASN A 264 -25.62 -2.49 5.02
C ASN A 264 -25.06 -2.90 3.64
N LYS A 265 -25.34 -2.15 2.57
CA LYS A 265 -24.97 -2.48 1.19
C LYS A 265 -23.56 -1.99 0.86
N LYS A 266 -22.71 -2.86 0.35
CA LYS A 266 -21.35 -2.56 -0.14
C LYS A 266 -21.43 -2.01 -1.56
N VAL A 267 -20.78 -0.87 -1.79
CA VAL A 267 -20.79 -0.19 -3.09
C VAL A 267 -19.37 -0.09 -3.64
N GLN A 268 -19.19 -0.55 -4.89
CA GLN A 268 -17.98 -0.26 -5.67
C GLN A 268 -18.25 0.90 -6.62
N GLU A 269 -17.50 1.97 -6.46
CA GLU A 269 -17.45 3.11 -7.36
C GLU A 269 -16.44 2.91 -8.48
N LYS A 270 -16.75 3.45 -9.66
CA LYS A 270 -15.81 3.63 -10.77
C LYS A 270 -16.09 4.94 -11.48
N VAL A 271 -15.04 5.62 -11.91
CA VAL A 271 -15.14 6.76 -12.83
C VAL A 271 -14.75 6.31 -14.24
N GLY A 272 -15.71 6.36 -15.17
CA GLY A 272 -15.56 5.83 -16.53
C GLY A 272 -14.79 6.77 -17.44
N GLY A 273 -13.72 6.31 -18.08
CA GLY A 273 -12.96 7.13 -19.01
C GLY A 273 -13.73 7.45 -20.29
N LEU A 274 -13.58 8.66 -20.82
CA LEU A 274 -14.09 9.04 -22.13
C LEU A 274 -13.42 8.21 -23.23
N CYS A 275 -14.21 7.65 -24.14
CA CYS A 275 -13.70 6.99 -25.32
C CYS A 275 -13.13 8.03 -26.29
N THR A 276 -11.82 8.01 -26.50
CA THR A 276 -11.11 8.94 -27.40
C THR A 276 -11.57 8.83 -28.86
N ILE A 277 -12.10 7.67 -29.26
CA ILE A 277 -12.51 7.37 -30.64
C ILE A 277 -13.99 7.72 -30.88
N ARG A 278 -14.85 7.58 -29.87
CA ARG A 278 -16.30 7.82 -29.99
C ARG A 278 -16.76 8.77 -28.89
N LYS A 279 -16.87 10.07 -29.22
CA LYS A 279 -17.37 11.10 -28.31
C LYS A 279 -18.71 10.67 -27.68
N GLY A 280 -18.91 11.00 -26.41
CA GLY A 280 -20.09 10.62 -25.62
C GLY A 280 -20.13 9.18 -25.11
N ASN A 281 -19.14 8.33 -25.47
CA ASN A 281 -19.07 6.98 -24.92
C ASN A 281 -18.16 6.95 -23.68
N PHE A 282 -18.61 6.28 -22.63
CA PHE A 282 -17.87 6.04 -21.40
C PHE A 282 -17.47 4.57 -21.28
N ILE A 283 -16.28 4.33 -20.76
CA ILE A 283 -15.70 3.00 -20.60
C ILE A 283 -15.42 2.73 -19.13
N PHE A 284 -16.07 1.71 -18.58
CA PHE A 284 -15.94 1.30 -17.17
C PHE A 284 -15.26 -0.06 -17.07
N GLY A 285 -14.13 -0.13 -16.37
CA GLY A 285 -13.48 -1.39 -16.03
C GLY A 285 -14.17 -2.05 -14.83
N ILE A 286 -14.84 -3.18 -15.06
CA ILE A 286 -15.49 -4.00 -14.01
C ILE A 286 -14.51 -5.09 -13.58
N VAL A 287 -13.39 -4.66 -13.02
CA VAL A 287 -12.29 -5.52 -12.60
C VAL A 287 -11.65 -5.01 -11.31
N LYS A 288 -11.13 -5.96 -10.51
CA LYS A 288 -10.28 -5.70 -9.35
C LYS A 288 -8.82 -6.04 -9.64
N ASN A 289 -7.92 -5.28 -9.02
CA ASN A 289 -6.48 -5.49 -9.12
C ASN A 289 -6.07 -6.71 -8.27
N ARG A 290 -5.43 -7.71 -8.88
CA ARG A 290 -4.90 -8.91 -8.20
C ARG A 290 -3.37 -8.86 -8.11
N GLY A 291 -2.82 -7.66 -7.94
CA GLY A 291 -1.39 -7.43 -7.78
C GLY A 291 -0.61 -7.53 -9.09
N LEU A 292 0.69 -7.83 -8.97
CA LEU A 292 1.61 -7.94 -10.10
C LEU A 292 1.89 -9.42 -10.43
N ILE A 293 1.80 -9.78 -11.70
CA ILE A 293 2.31 -11.03 -12.25
C ILE A 293 3.34 -10.66 -13.32
N ASN A 294 4.58 -11.14 -13.19
CA ASN A 294 5.69 -10.81 -14.09
C ASN A 294 5.85 -9.29 -14.31
N LYS A 295 5.81 -8.51 -13.21
CA LYS A 295 5.87 -7.04 -13.18
C LYS A 295 4.73 -6.32 -13.92
N LYS A 296 3.71 -7.03 -14.41
CA LYS A 296 2.50 -6.45 -15.01
C LYS A 296 1.34 -6.54 -14.05
N ARG A 297 0.51 -5.49 -13.99
CA ARG A 297 -0.72 -5.50 -13.20
C ARG A 297 -1.67 -6.57 -13.75
N ASN A 298 -2.16 -7.43 -12.87
CA ASN A 298 -3.09 -8.48 -13.21
C ASN A 298 -4.50 -8.09 -12.75
N PHE A 299 -5.40 -7.85 -13.70
CA PHE A 299 -6.79 -7.49 -13.42
C PHE A 299 -7.71 -8.68 -13.64
N VAL A 300 -8.53 -8.96 -12.63
CA VAL A 300 -9.50 -10.04 -12.60
C VAL A 300 -10.90 -9.47 -12.40
N GLN A 301 -11.93 -10.23 -12.77
CA GLN A 301 -13.30 -9.84 -12.49
C GLN A 301 -13.56 -9.83 -10.98
N TYR A 302 -14.62 -9.13 -10.60
CA TYR A 302 -15.21 -9.28 -9.27
C TYR A 302 -15.88 -10.66 -9.16
N ASP A 303 -15.82 -11.23 -7.97
CA ASP A 303 -16.48 -12.48 -7.61
C ASP A 303 -17.91 -12.15 -7.12
N LYS A 304 -18.85 -13.09 -7.22
CA LYS A 304 -20.23 -12.85 -6.75
C LYS A 304 -20.24 -12.60 -5.24
N GLY A 305 -20.98 -11.57 -4.81
CA GLY A 305 -21.07 -11.14 -3.42
C GLY A 305 -19.90 -10.26 -2.97
N ASP A 306 -18.98 -9.87 -3.87
CA ASP A 306 -17.94 -8.88 -3.55
C ASP A 306 -18.60 -7.54 -3.16
N ASN A 307 -19.62 -7.13 -3.92
CA ASN A 307 -20.35 -5.87 -3.78
C ASN A 307 -21.86 -6.10 -3.96
N ASP A 308 -22.68 -5.24 -3.36
CA ASP A 308 -24.12 -5.28 -3.57
C ASP A 308 -24.54 -4.36 -4.74
N ILE A 309 -23.81 -3.24 -4.90
CA ILE A 309 -24.13 -2.18 -5.85
C ILE A 309 -22.84 -1.70 -6.55
N TYR A 310 -22.97 -1.35 -7.83
CA TYR A 310 -21.91 -0.71 -8.62
C TYR A 310 -22.34 0.69 -9.01
N TRP A 311 -21.55 1.67 -8.59
CA TRP A 311 -21.74 3.09 -8.86
C TRP A 311 -20.80 3.56 -9.96
N LEU A 312 -21.33 3.86 -11.14
CA LEU A 312 -20.51 4.16 -12.33
C LEU A 312 -20.70 5.63 -12.72
N ASN A 313 -19.74 6.47 -12.37
CA ASN A 313 -19.75 7.89 -12.72
C ASN A 313 -19.25 8.11 -14.15
N CYS A 314 -20.06 8.76 -14.99
CA CYS A 314 -19.57 9.27 -16.26
C CYS A 314 -18.62 10.45 -16.01
N ASP A 315 -17.50 10.50 -16.72
CA ASP A 315 -16.46 11.56 -16.59
C ASP A 315 -16.91 12.89 -17.23
N ASN A 316 -18.12 13.34 -16.90
CA ASN A 316 -18.77 14.58 -17.32
C ASN A 316 -19.49 15.31 -16.17
N LYS A 317 -19.36 14.81 -14.93
CA LYS A 317 -20.05 15.27 -13.71
C LYS A 317 -21.55 15.52 -13.85
N LYS A 318 -22.23 14.81 -14.75
CA LYS A 318 -23.66 14.96 -14.97
C LYS A 318 -24.40 13.65 -14.75
N LEU A 319 -23.91 12.59 -15.40
CA LEU A 319 -24.61 11.31 -15.44
C LEU A 319 -23.87 10.24 -14.66
N PHE A 320 -24.62 9.32 -14.05
CA PHE A 320 -24.06 8.16 -13.38
C PHE A 320 -25.04 6.99 -13.41
N TYR A 321 -24.52 5.78 -13.20
CA TYR A 321 -25.34 4.58 -13.07
C TYR A 321 -25.25 3.99 -11.66
N VAL A 322 -26.37 3.48 -11.15
CA VAL A 322 -26.44 2.73 -9.88
C VAL A 322 -27.01 1.36 -10.17
N ILE A 323 -26.15 0.35 -10.20
CA ILE A 323 -26.47 -0.96 -10.77
C ILE A 323 -26.40 -2.04 -9.69
N PRO A 324 -27.50 -2.78 -9.41
CA PRO A 324 -27.46 -3.95 -8.54
C PRO A 324 -26.52 -5.03 -9.06
N GLU A 325 -25.80 -5.71 -8.16
CA GLU A 325 -24.88 -6.80 -8.53
C GLU A 325 -25.58 -7.89 -9.36
N ALA A 326 -26.80 -8.27 -8.98
CA ALA A 326 -27.58 -9.31 -9.65
C ALA A 326 -27.68 -9.10 -11.17
N LEU A 327 -27.86 -7.85 -11.61
CA LEU A 327 -27.96 -7.51 -13.01
C LEU A 327 -26.60 -7.68 -13.73
N LEU A 328 -25.49 -7.31 -13.08
CA LEU A 328 -24.16 -7.54 -13.63
C LEU A 328 -23.80 -9.02 -13.68
N VAL A 329 -24.34 -9.83 -12.77
CA VAL A 329 -24.24 -11.30 -12.81
C VAL A 329 -25.00 -11.88 -14.00
N GLU A 330 -26.26 -11.48 -14.19
CA GLU A 330 -27.09 -11.89 -15.33
C GLU A 330 -26.43 -11.53 -16.67
N GLN A 331 -25.80 -10.36 -16.75
CA GLN A 331 -25.11 -9.89 -17.96
C GLN A 331 -23.70 -10.50 -18.12
N GLY A 332 -23.20 -11.26 -17.13
CA GLY A 332 -21.92 -11.96 -17.15
C GLY A 332 -20.68 -11.09 -16.94
N TYR A 333 -20.84 -9.91 -16.32
CA TYR A 333 -19.72 -9.05 -15.90
C TYR A 333 -19.13 -9.46 -14.55
N ILE A 334 -19.95 -10.10 -13.70
CA ILE A 334 -19.59 -10.64 -12.39
C ILE A 334 -19.95 -12.12 -12.40
N CYS A 335 -19.00 -12.99 -12.08
CA CYS A 335 -19.22 -14.43 -12.13
C CYS A 335 -18.06 -15.18 -11.47
N ASP A 336 -18.38 -16.33 -10.87
CA ASP A 336 -17.36 -17.19 -10.24
C ASP A 336 -16.47 -17.90 -11.26
N LYS A 337 -16.95 -18.03 -12.52
CA LYS A 337 -16.20 -18.58 -13.64
C LYS A 337 -15.64 -17.44 -14.47
N LYS A 338 -14.33 -17.44 -14.74
CA LYS A 338 -13.68 -16.38 -15.52
C LYS A 338 -14.31 -16.24 -16.91
N THR A 339 -14.74 -15.03 -17.25
CA THR A 339 -15.17 -14.64 -18.59
C THR A 339 -14.25 -13.56 -19.17
N THR A 340 -14.48 -13.19 -20.42
CA THR A 340 -13.76 -12.11 -21.10
C THR A 340 -14.42 -10.73 -20.89
N LYS A 341 -15.62 -10.67 -20.30
CA LYS A 341 -16.40 -9.43 -20.08
C LYS A 341 -15.87 -8.64 -18.90
N LYS A 342 -14.88 -7.78 -19.16
CA LYS A 342 -14.21 -6.96 -18.13
C LYS A 342 -14.57 -5.49 -18.17
N THR A 343 -15.33 -5.08 -19.18
CA THR A 343 -15.53 -3.66 -19.48
C THR A 343 -16.93 -3.40 -19.98
N ILE A 344 -17.60 -2.43 -19.37
CA ILE A 344 -18.88 -1.90 -19.84
C ILE A 344 -18.59 -0.65 -20.68
N LYS A 345 -19.18 -0.59 -21.88
CA LYS A 345 -19.10 0.57 -22.77
C LYS A 345 -20.52 1.09 -22.98
N VAL A 346 -20.76 2.33 -22.62
CA VAL A 346 -22.09 2.94 -22.68
C VAL A 346 -22.03 4.29 -23.36
N ASN A 347 -23.10 4.62 -24.08
CA ASN A 347 -23.40 5.98 -24.49
C ASN A 347 -24.76 6.34 -23.89
N PRO A 348 -24.81 7.19 -22.84
CA PRO A 348 -26.06 7.57 -22.19
C PRO A 348 -27.09 8.20 -23.14
N ASP A 349 -26.63 8.88 -24.18
CA ASP A 349 -27.48 9.57 -25.16
C ASP A 349 -27.98 8.63 -26.28
N SER A 350 -27.49 7.39 -26.33
CA SER A 350 -27.84 6.45 -27.39
C SER A 350 -28.94 5.50 -26.93
N GLU A 351 -30.06 5.51 -27.66
CA GLU A 351 -31.17 4.61 -27.36
C GLU A 351 -30.84 3.12 -27.54
N LYS A 352 -29.80 2.80 -28.32
CA LYS A 352 -29.40 1.42 -28.63
C LYS A 352 -28.28 0.91 -27.70
N SER A 353 -27.59 1.80 -27.00
CA SER A 353 -26.46 1.41 -26.14
C SER A 353 -26.96 0.86 -24.82
N CYS A 354 -26.57 -0.38 -24.49
CA CYS A 354 -26.85 -1.04 -23.21
C CYS A 354 -28.25 -0.77 -22.67
N VAL A 355 -29.29 -1.13 -23.44
CA VAL A 355 -30.71 -0.84 -23.11
C VAL A 355 -31.08 -1.25 -21.68
N TRP A 356 -30.52 -2.37 -21.20
CA TRP A 356 -30.72 -2.90 -19.85
C TRP A 356 -30.18 -1.99 -18.73
N LEU A 357 -29.29 -1.04 -19.03
CA LEU A 357 -28.76 -0.06 -18.07
C LEU A 357 -29.60 1.21 -17.96
N LYS A 358 -30.49 1.48 -18.93
CA LYS A 358 -31.29 2.72 -18.94
C LYS A 358 -32.11 2.94 -17.65
N PRO A 359 -32.75 1.92 -17.05
CA PRO A 359 -33.49 2.11 -15.79
C PRO A 359 -32.60 2.50 -14.60
N TYR A 360 -31.29 2.37 -14.74
CA TYR A 360 -30.30 2.58 -13.69
C TYR A 360 -29.45 3.84 -13.93
N LEU A 361 -29.80 4.65 -14.93
CA LEU A 361 -29.13 5.91 -15.28
C LEU A 361 -29.78 7.09 -14.55
N PHE A 362 -28.95 7.92 -13.93
CA PHE A 362 -29.37 9.09 -13.16
C PHE A 362 -28.60 10.34 -13.61
N ASP A 363 -29.22 11.51 -13.41
CA ASP A 363 -28.64 12.83 -13.60
C ASP A 363 -28.49 13.51 -12.23
N TYR A 364 -27.27 13.95 -11.89
CA TYR A 364 -26.98 14.63 -10.63
C TYR A 364 -27.76 15.94 -10.47
N GLU A 365 -28.16 16.60 -11.56
CA GLU A 365 -28.90 17.86 -11.52
C GLU A 365 -30.42 17.67 -11.45
N ASN A 366 -30.93 16.54 -11.95
CA ASN A 366 -32.38 16.27 -12.05
C ASN A 366 -32.71 14.86 -11.53
N ILE A 367 -32.34 14.60 -10.28
CA ILE A 367 -32.40 13.25 -9.75
C ILE A 367 -33.82 12.82 -9.37
N ASN A 368 -34.25 11.66 -9.88
CA ASN A 368 -35.42 10.96 -9.34
C ASN A 368 -35.00 10.24 -8.04
N LYS A 369 -35.21 10.90 -6.90
CA LYS A 369 -34.81 10.40 -5.58
C LYS A 369 -35.50 9.09 -5.21
N GLU A 370 -36.80 8.97 -5.50
CA GLU A 370 -37.59 7.78 -5.17
C GLU A 370 -37.06 6.55 -5.90
N ALA A 371 -36.86 6.66 -7.22
CA ALA A 371 -36.32 5.56 -8.03
C ALA A 371 -34.91 5.16 -7.60
N LEU A 372 -34.05 6.13 -7.25
CA LEU A 372 -32.71 5.82 -6.74
C LEU A 372 -32.80 5.09 -5.39
N LEU A 373 -33.59 5.59 -4.44
CA LEU A 373 -33.74 4.98 -3.13
C LEU A 373 -34.33 3.57 -3.22
N GLU A 374 -35.28 3.34 -4.15
CA GLU A 374 -35.83 2.01 -4.40
C GLU A 374 -34.76 1.00 -4.83
N ILE A 375 -33.82 1.41 -5.69
CA ILE A 375 -32.69 0.56 -6.10
C ILE A 375 -31.74 0.29 -4.92
N LEU A 376 -31.48 1.29 -4.08
CA LEU A 376 -30.58 1.16 -2.93
C LEU A 376 -31.16 0.30 -1.80
N GLN A 377 -32.49 0.15 -1.74
CA GLN A 377 -33.19 -0.66 -0.74
C GLN A 377 -33.37 -2.13 -1.14
N LYS A 378 -33.36 -2.45 -2.44
CA LYS A 378 -33.36 -3.82 -2.97
C LYS A 378 -32.04 -4.51 -2.64
#